data_AF-A0A4R0IJF9-F1
#
_entry.id   AF-A0A4R0IJF9-F1
#
_cell.length_a   1.000
_cell.length_b   1.000
_cell.length_c   1.000
_cell.angle_alpha   90.00
_cell.angle_beta   90.00
_cell.angle_gamma   90.00
#
_symmetry.space_group_name_H-M   'P 1'
#
loop_
_entity.id
_entity.type
_entity.pdbx_description
1 polymer ?
#
loop_
_entity_poly.entity_id
_entity_poly.type
_entity_poly.pdbx_seq_one_letter_code
_entity_poly.pdbx_strand_id
1 'polypeptide(L)'
;MSIRSLPAARGASRRSAADHDLHCLFDEITSARVADRQARGQRRPDTPSRRDTARLALSLVAYARALERYRLPVPPVIRDELRLRSGLPS
;
A
#
# COMPACT_ATOMS: atom_id res chain seq x y z
N MET A 1 39.49 13.50 -25.72
CA MET A 1 38.17 12.86 -25.91
C MET A 1 37.54 12.63 -24.54
N SER A 2 36.83 13.62 -23.97
CA SER A 2 36.21 13.49 -22.64
C SER A 2 34.81 12.90 -22.77
N ILE A 3 34.63 11.69 -22.24
CA ILE A 3 33.32 11.04 -22.16
C ILE A 3 32.63 11.61 -20.91
N ARG A 4 31.67 12.54 -21.11
CA ARG A 4 30.75 12.95 -20.06
C ARG A 4 29.81 11.77 -19.77
N SER A 5 30.13 10.99 -18.74
CA SER A 5 29.23 9.95 -18.23
C SER A 5 27.97 10.61 -17.65
N LEU A 6 26.85 10.43 -18.35
CA LEU A 6 25.53 10.90 -17.95
C LEU A 6 25.09 10.24 -16.63
N PRO A 7 24.47 10.96 -15.69
CA PRO A 7 23.98 10.41 -14.42
C PRO A 7 22.66 9.61 -14.57
N ALA A 8 22.32 9.13 -15.77
CA ALA A 8 21.02 8.52 -16.07
C ALA A 8 20.78 7.17 -15.35
N ALA A 9 21.83 6.42 -15.02
CA ALA A 9 21.71 5.10 -14.40
C ALA A 9 21.10 5.15 -12.98
N ARG A 10 21.38 6.20 -12.20
CA ARG A 10 20.81 6.37 -10.85
C ARG A 10 19.31 6.68 -10.88
N GLY A 11 18.83 7.38 -11.91
CA GLY A 11 17.41 7.72 -12.07
C GLY A 11 16.57 6.50 -12.43
N ALA A 12 17.04 5.69 -13.38
CA ALA A 12 16.37 4.46 -13.80
C ALA A 12 16.34 3.40 -12.69
N SER A 13 17.46 3.22 -11.97
CA SER A 13 17.53 2.29 -10.84
C SER A 13 16.61 2.70 -9.67
N ARG A 14 16.52 4.00 -9.37
CA ARG A 14 15.59 4.50 -8.34
C ARG A 14 14.12 4.37 -8.73
N ARG A 15 13.77 4.61 -10.00
CA ARG A 15 12.41 4.40 -10.49
C ARG A 15 12.04 2.91 -10.44
N SER A 16 12.93 2.04 -10.90
CA SER A 16 12.71 0.59 -10.83
C SER A 16 12.54 0.08 -9.39
N ALA A 17 13.29 0.61 -8.43
CA ALA A 17 13.12 0.27 -7.02
C ALA A 17 11.78 0.79 -6.47
N ALA A 18 11.39 2.02 -6.83
CA ALA A 18 10.10 2.59 -6.43
C ALA A 18 8.92 1.79 -7.00
N ASP A 19 9.00 1.40 -8.28
CA ASP A 19 7.97 0.61 -8.95
C ASP A 19 7.87 -0.78 -8.29
N HIS A 20 8.99 -1.41 -7.96
CA HIS A 20 9.03 -2.70 -7.25
C HIS A 20 8.43 -2.60 -5.85
N ASP A 21 8.81 -1.59 -5.07
CA ASP A 21 8.26 -1.36 -3.73
C ASP A 21 6.74 -1.14 -3.77
N LEU A 22 6.25 -0.32 -4.70
CA LEU A 22 4.83 -0.04 -4.86
C LEU A 22 4.06 -1.30 -5.31
N HIS A 23 4.65 -2.11 -6.19
CA HIS A 23 4.05 -3.37 -6.62
C HIS A 23 3.93 -4.35 -5.45
N CYS A 24 5.00 -4.56 -4.68
CA CYS A 24 5.01 -5.42 -3.51
C CYS A 24 3.95 -5.00 -2.47
N LEU A 25 3.84 -3.70 -2.21
CA LEU A 25 2.83 -3.15 -1.28
C LEU A 25 1.40 -3.33 -1.82
N PHE A 26 1.19 -3.21 -3.13
CA PHE A 26 -0.12 -3.43 -3.75
C PHE A 26 -0.54 -4.91 -3.69
N ASP A 27 0.39 -5.82 -3.91
CA ASP A 27 0.17 -7.26 -3.75
C ASP A 27 -0.18 -7.60 -2.30
N GLU A 28 0.51 -6.99 -1.33
CA GLU A 28 0.22 -7.16 0.09
C GLU A 28 -1.19 -6.66 0.44
N ILE A 29 -1.60 -5.49 -0.05
CA ILE A 29 -2.97 -4.97 0.13
C ILE A 29 -3.99 -5.95 -0.46
N THR A 30 -3.74 -6.47 -1.66
CA THR A 30 -4.65 -7.41 -2.32
C THR A 30 -4.79 -8.70 -1.53
N SER A 31 -3.67 -9.27 -1.06
CA SER A 31 -3.65 -10.43 -0.18
C SER A 31 -4.40 -10.16 1.13
N ALA A 32 -4.15 -9.01 1.77
CA ALA A 32 -4.81 -8.62 3.01
C ALA A 32 -6.31 -8.38 2.83
N ARG A 33 -6.77 -7.86 1.69
CA ARG A 33 -8.20 -7.73 1.35
C ARG A 33 -8.88 -9.09 1.18
N VAL A 34 -8.21 -10.04 0.53
CA VAL A 34 -8.73 -11.41 0.39
C VAL A 34 -8.85 -12.07 1.77
N ALA A 35 -7.84 -11.94 2.62
CA ALA A 35 -7.86 -12.44 4.00
C ALA A 35 -8.98 -11.80 4.84
N ASP A 36 -9.15 -10.48 4.78
CA ASP A 36 -10.24 -9.74 5.46
C ASP A 36 -11.63 -10.24 5.00
N ARG A 37 -11.81 -10.43 3.69
CA ARG A 37 -13.07 -10.99 3.13
C ARG A 37 -13.30 -12.44 3.55
N GLN A 38 -12.27 -13.28 3.52
CA GLN A 38 -12.37 -14.68 3.97
C GLN A 38 -12.71 -14.77 5.46
N ALA A 39 -12.09 -13.93 6.29
CA ALA A 39 -12.39 -13.84 7.72
C ALA A 39 -13.86 -13.43 7.97
N ARG A 40 -14.42 -12.54 7.13
CA ARG A 40 -15.85 -12.18 7.17
C ARG A 40 -16.79 -13.27 6.65
N GLY A 41 -16.37 -14.03 5.63
CA GLY A 41 -17.19 -15.06 5.00
C GLY A 41 -17.21 -16.41 5.74
N GLN A 42 -16.15 -16.75 6.48
CA GLN A 42 -16.04 -18.02 7.21
C GLN A 42 -16.58 -18.00 8.64
N ARG A 43 -16.92 -16.85 9.23
CA ARG A 43 -17.30 -16.77 10.64
C ARG A 43 -18.67 -16.14 10.87
N ARG A 44 -19.42 -16.85 11.71
CA ARG A 44 -20.54 -16.38 12.54
C ARG A 44 -20.29 -14.93 13.01
N PRO A 45 -21.32 -14.09 13.23
CA PRO A 45 -21.23 -12.61 13.30
C PRO A 45 -20.30 -12.01 14.37
N ASP A 46 -19.68 -12.83 15.22
CA ASP A 46 -18.87 -12.38 16.33
C ASP A 46 -17.40 -12.23 15.92
N THR A 47 -17.11 -11.03 15.43
CA THR A 47 -15.81 -10.36 15.32
C THR A 47 -14.86 -10.83 14.19
N PRO A 48 -14.53 -9.94 13.22
CA PRO A 48 -13.36 -10.14 12.39
C PRO A 48 -12.13 -10.23 13.31
N SER A 49 -11.24 -11.19 13.05
CA SER A 49 -10.01 -11.34 13.83
C SER A 49 -9.27 -10.01 13.81
N ARG A 50 -9.14 -9.36 14.97
CA ARG A 50 -8.49 -8.04 15.14
C ARG A 50 -7.13 -7.96 14.43
N ARG A 51 -6.45 -9.11 14.27
CA ARG A 51 -5.17 -9.26 13.57
C ARG A 51 -5.26 -8.99 12.06
N ASP A 52 -6.27 -9.52 11.37
CA ASP A 52 -6.38 -9.37 9.90
C ASP A 52 -6.84 -7.95 9.54
N THR A 53 -7.76 -7.39 10.32
CA THR A 53 -8.17 -5.99 10.19
C THR A 53 -7.01 -5.02 10.43
N ALA A 54 -6.18 -5.30 11.45
CA ALA A 54 -4.99 -4.50 11.74
C ALA A 54 -3.92 -4.65 10.64
N ARG A 55 -3.72 -5.87 10.12
CA ARG A 55 -2.78 -6.13 9.02
C ARG A 55 -3.14 -5.31 7.78
N LEU A 56 -4.39 -5.34 7.33
CA LEU A 56 -4.82 -4.56 6.17
C LEU A 56 -4.70 -3.05 6.42
N ALA A 57 -5.00 -2.56 7.64
CA ALA A 57 -4.79 -1.15 7.97
C ALA A 57 -3.30 -0.76 7.90
N LEU A 58 -2.41 -1.61 8.40
CA LEU A 58 -0.96 -1.37 8.32
C LEU A 58 -0.46 -1.35 6.87
N SER A 59 -0.88 -2.30 6.03
CA SER A 59 -0.48 -2.34 4.62
C SER A 59 -0.99 -1.11 3.84
N LEU A 60 -2.22 -0.65 4.11
CA LEU A 60 -2.75 0.59 3.52
C LEU A 60 -1.95 1.83 3.93
N VAL A 61 -1.57 1.94 5.21
CA VAL A 61 -0.73 3.04 5.70
C VAL A 61 0.66 2.99 5.08
N ALA A 62 1.27 1.80 4.96
CA ALA A 62 2.57 1.63 4.35
C ALA A 62 2.57 2.06 2.87
N TYR A 63 1.54 1.70 2.11
CA TYR A 63 1.36 2.13 0.73
C TYR A 63 1.16 3.64 0.60
N ALA A 64 0.30 4.24 1.44
CA ALA A 64 0.12 5.69 1.44
C ALA A 64 1.44 6.45 1.74
N ARG A 65 2.21 5.99 2.74
CA ARG A 65 3.54 6.54 3.05
C ARG A 65 4.54 6.37 1.92
N ALA A 66 4.51 5.23 1.22
CA ALA A 66 5.36 5.00 0.05
C ALA A 66 5.02 6.00 -1.07
N LEU A 67 3.73 6.21 -1.36
CA LEU A 67 3.30 7.20 -2.35
C LEU A 67 3.74 8.62 -1.97
N GLU A 68 3.57 9.02 -0.71
CA GLU A 68 4.06 10.31 -0.20
C GLU A 68 5.58 10.46 -0.38
N ARG A 69 6.34 9.40 -0.06
CA ARG A 69 7.80 9.37 -0.24
C ARG A 69 8.21 9.57 -1.69
N TYR A 70 7.43 9.01 -2.61
CA TYR A 70 7.63 9.17 -4.05
C TYR A 70 6.97 10.42 -4.63
N ARG A 71 6.36 11.28 -3.80
CA ARG A 71 5.60 12.49 -4.19
C ARG A 71 4.47 12.18 -5.18
N LEU A 72 3.87 11.00 -5.04
CA LEU A 72 2.73 10.55 -5.80
C LEU A 72 1.43 10.84 -5.03
N PRO A 73 0.34 11.20 -5.72
CA PRO A 73 -0.94 11.36 -5.06
C PRO A 73 -1.46 10.02 -4.54
N VAL A 74 -2.05 10.02 -3.35
CA VAL A 74 -2.73 8.85 -2.80
C VAL A 74 -4.05 8.64 -3.53
N PRO A 75 -4.31 7.47 -4.15
CA PRO A 75 -5.57 7.19 -4.83
C PRO A 75 -6.78 7.34 -3.88
N PRO A 76 -7.92 7.90 -4.35
CA PRO A 76 -9.11 8.08 -3.52
C PRO A 76 -9.57 6.81 -2.81
N VAL A 77 -9.52 5.66 -3.50
CA VAL A 77 -9.89 4.35 -2.93
C VAL A 77 -9.07 4.00 -1.68
N ILE A 78 -7.76 4.27 -1.70
CA ILE A 78 -6.88 4.01 -0.54
C ILE A 78 -7.21 4.97 0.61
N ARG A 79 -7.47 6.24 0.28
CA ARG A 79 -7.85 7.26 1.26
C ARG A 79 -9.18 6.93 1.93
N ASP A 80 -10.16 6.49 1.15
CA ASP A 80 -11.49 6.10 1.65
C ASP A 80 -11.41 4.85 2.52
N GLU A 81 -10.62 3.85 2.13
CA GLU A 81 -10.38 2.67 2.96
C GLU A 81 -9.67 3.01 4.28
N LEU A 82 -8.70 3.93 4.26
CA LEU A 82 -8.07 4.45 5.49
C LEU A 82 -9.07 5.22 6.35
N ARG A 83 -9.97 6.00 5.75
CA ARG A 83 -11.02 6.74 6.46
C ARG A 83 -11.99 5.80 7.17
N LEU A 84 -12.49 4.81 6.44
CA LEU A 84 -13.40 3.80 6.98
C LEU A 84 -12.79 3.03 8.15
N ARG A 85 -11.46 2.81 8.12
CA ARG A 85 -10.74 2.07 9.17
C ARG A 85 -10.30 2.92 10.35
N SER A 86 -10.03 4.21 10.15
CA SER A 86 -9.64 5.14 11.21
C SER A 86 -10.82 5.65 12.04
N GLY A 87 -12.05 5.41 11.59
CA GLY A 87 -13.26 5.91 12.26
C GLY A 87 -13.36 7.44 12.26
N LEU A 88 -12.56 8.12 11.41
CA LEU A 88 -12.58 9.58 11.31
C LEU A 88 -13.89 10.01 10.62
N PRO A 89 -14.76 10.78 11.31
CA PRO A 89 -16.03 11.21 10.75
C PRO A 89 -15.83 12.04 9.47
N SER A 90 -16.85 11.96 8.61
CA SER A 90 -17.00 12.67 7.32
C SER A 90 -16.83 14.18 7.45
#